data_AF-A0A5A5S3T7-F1
#
_entry.id   AF-A0A5A5S3T7-F1
#
_cell.length_a   1.000
_cell.length_b   1.000
_cell.length_c   1.000
_cell.angle_alpha   90.00
_cell.angle_beta   90.00
_cell.angle_gamma   90.00
#
_symmetry.space_group_name_H-M   'P 1'
#
loop_
_entity.id
_entity.type
_entity.pdbx_description
1 polymer ?
#
loop_
_entity_poly.entity_id
_entity_poly.type
_entity_poly.pdbx_seq_one_letter_code
_entity_poly.pdbx_strand_id
1 'polypeptide(L)'
;MYDPALPPQNIEAEESILGGILLDPKAMGRIVDFLLADAFYVRSHQEIYRAAVSLHGKGKPTDLMTISSWLQDHQLLDEVGGIPRLLPKFWVKAPSF
;
A
#
# COMPACT_ATOMS: atom_id res chain seq x y z
N MET A 1 9.35 -25.51 -12.44
CA MET A 1 8.20 -25.67 -13.37
C MET A 1 7.63 -24.27 -13.56
N TYR A 2 7.73 -23.69 -14.75
CA TYR A 2 7.20 -22.36 -15.07
C TYR A 2 5.71 -22.55 -15.39
N ASP A 3 4.82 -21.97 -14.59
CA ASP A 3 3.37 -22.02 -14.85
C ASP A 3 2.99 -20.81 -15.73
N PRO A 4 2.68 -21.01 -17.03
CA PRO A 4 2.37 -19.92 -17.95
C PRO A 4 0.98 -19.28 -17.70
N ALA A 5 0.21 -19.75 -16.71
CA ALA A 5 -1.13 -19.24 -16.41
C ALA A 5 -1.17 -18.13 -15.35
N LEU A 6 -0.06 -17.85 -14.67
CA LEU A 6 0.00 -16.73 -13.73
C LEU A 6 0.49 -15.48 -14.45
N PRO A 7 -0.28 -14.37 -14.45
CA PRO A 7 0.22 -13.11 -14.97
C PRO A 7 1.52 -12.73 -14.23
N PRO A 8 2.48 -12.11 -14.93
CA PRO A 8 3.73 -11.68 -14.30
C PRO A 8 3.41 -10.79 -13.11
N GLN A 9 3.71 -11.29 -11.91
CA GLN A 9 3.41 -10.64 -10.63
C GLN A 9 4.72 -10.40 -9.89
N ASN A 10 4.88 -9.20 -9.34
CA ASN A 10 6.05 -8.85 -8.54
C ASN A 10 5.60 -8.26 -7.21
N ILE A 11 5.38 -9.14 -6.23
CA ILE A 11 4.91 -8.77 -4.89
C ILE A 11 5.89 -7.84 -4.18
N GLU A 12 7.19 -8.00 -4.41
CA GLU A 12 8.21 -7.14 -3.84
C GLU A 12 8.16 -5.72 -4.42
N ALA A 13 7.86 -5.58 -5.72
CA ALA A 13 7.62 -4.28 -6.34
C ALA A 13 6.37 -3.60 -5.76
N GLU A 14 5.27 -4.34 -5.57
CA GLU A 14 4.06 -3.81 -4.93
C GLU A 14 4.35 -3.29 -3.52
N GLU A 15 5.02 -4.09 -2.69
CA GLU A 15 5.43 -3.68 -1.34
C GLU A 15 6.36 -2.47 -1.35
N SER A 16 7.26 -2.38 -2.32
CA SER A 16 8.16 -1.23 -2.48
C SER A 16 7.41 0.05 -2.84
N ILE A 17 6.41 -0.05 -3.73
CA ILE A 17 5.55 1.08 -4.10
C ILE A 17 4.77 1.56 -2.87
N LEU A 18 4.09 0.65 -2.17
CA LEU A 18 3.32 0.98 -0.98
C LEU A 18 4.21 1.57 0.11
N GLY A 19 5.38 0.95 0.37
CA GLY A 19 6.36 1.49 1.31
C GLY A 19 6.82 2.89 0.92
N GLY A 20 7.05 3.17 -0.37
CA GLY A 20 7.38 4.51 -0.86
C GLY A 20 6.28 5.54 -0.60
N ILE A 21 5.02 5.17 -0.80
CA ILE A 21 3.85 6.03 -0.51
C ILE A 21 3.77 6.41 0.96
N LEU A 22 4.06 5.47 1.86
CA LEU A 22 4.02 5.70 3.30
C LEU A 22 5.15 6.59 3.81
N LEU A 23 6.26 6.67 3.07
CA LEU A 23 7.47 7.37 3.48
C LEU A 23 7.67 8.73 2.82
N ASP A 24 7.28 8.89 1.57
CA ASP A 24 7.41 10.14 0.82
C ASP A 24 6.02 10.79 0.63
N PRO A 25 5.73 11.91 1.32
CA PRO A 25 4.46 12.63 1.18
C PRO A 25 4.15 13.10 -0.25
N LYS A 26 5.15 13.14 -1.14
CA LYS A 26 5.01 13.52 -2.55
C LYS A 26 4.85 12.33 -3.49
N ALA A 27 4.98 11.10 -3.00
CA ALA A 27 4.93 9.90 -3.84
C ALA A 27 3.61 9.79 -4.63
N MET A 28 2.48 10.03 -3.97
CA MET A 28 1.17 9.94 -4.62
C MET A 28 1.04 10.90 -5.81
N GLY A 29 1.49 12.14 -5.67
CA GLY A 29 1.44 13.11 -6.77
C GLY A 29 2.32 12.74 -7.97
N ARG A 30 3.24 11.77 -7.83
CA ARG A 30 4.04 11.26 -8.95
C ARG A 30 3.41 10.06 -9.65
N ILE A 31 2.55 9.29 -8.98
CA ILE A 31 2.10 7.97 -9.48
C ILE A 31 0.59 7.88 -9.73
N VAL A 32 -0.21 8.75 -9.11
CA VAL A 32 -1.69 8.64 -9.12
C VAL A 32 -2.30 8.74 -10.51
N ASP A 33 -1.63 9.44 -11.44
CA ASP A 33 -2.14 9.65 -12.80
C ASP A 33 -2.00 8.43 -13.72
N PHE A 34 -1.18 7.44 -13.37
CA PHE A 34 -0.91 6.28 -14.22
C PHE A 34 -0.97 4.92 -13.52
N LEU A 35 -0.94 4.88 -12.19
CA LEU A 35 -1.07 3.63 -11.43
C LEU A 35 -2.51 3.49 -10.91
N LEU A 36 -3.18 2.43 -11.33
CA LEU A 36 -4.52 2.08 -10.83
C LEU A 36 -4.42 1.05 -9.71
N ALA A 37 -5.39 1.05 -8.79
CA ALA A 37 -5.45 0.07 -7.71
C ALA A 37 -5.46 -1.38 -8.24
N ASP A 38 -6.14 -1.62 -9.35
CA ASP A 38 -6.29 -2.95 -9.94
C ASP A 38 -4.98 -3.47 -10.57
N ALA A 39 -3.94 -2.64 -10.67
CA ALA A 39 -2.60 -3.06 -11.09
C ALA A 39 -1.87 -3.87 -10.01
N PHE A 40 -2.29 -3.78 -8.75
CA PHE A 40 -1.77 -4.61 -7.68
C PHE A 40 -2.41 -5.99 -7.74
N TYR A 41 -1.62 -7.06 -7.67
CA TYR A 41 -2.12 -8.43 -7.67
C TYR A 41 -2.69 -8.82 -6.29
N VAL A 42 -2.06 -8.37 -5.21
CA VAL A 42 -2.51 -8.71 -3.86
C VAL A 42 -3.70 -7.82 -3.48
N ARG A 43 -4.83 -8.44 -3.15
CA ARG A 43 -6.05 -7.71 -2.74
C ARG A 43 -5.80 -6.72 -1.59
N SER A 44 -5.04 -7.09 -0.57
CA SER A 44 -4.72 -6.16 0.51
C SER A 44 -3.92 -4.95 0.02
N HIS A 45 -3.02 -5.12 -0.96
CA HIS A 45 -2.30 -4.01 -1.57
C HIS A 45 -3.21 -3.09 -2.39
N GLN A 46 -4.18 -3.66 -3.10
CA GLN A 46 -5.21 -2.90 -3.82
C GLN A 46 -5.95 -1.98 -2.84
N GLU A 47 -6.41 -2.50 -1.71
CA GLU A 47 -7.16 -1.72 -0.71
C GLU A 47 -6.30 -0.63 -0.05
N ILE A 48 -5.03 -0.93 0.26
CA ILE A 48 -4.09 0.06 0.79
C ILE A 48 -3.89 1.20 -0.21
N TYR A 49 -3.74 0.88 -1.50
CA TYR A 49 -3.60 1.89 -2.54
C TYR A 49 -4.89 2.70 -2.73
N ARG A 50 -6.07 2.07 -2.69
CA ARG A 50 -7.38 2.76 -2.73
C ARG A 50 -7.55 3.75 -1.58
N ALA A 51 -7.10 3.40 -0.38
CA ALA A 51 -7.06 4.30 0.76
C ALA A 51 -6.16 5.51 0.48
N ALA A 52 -4.94 5.26 -0.03
CA ALA A 52 -3.99 6.32 -0.38
C ALA A 52 -4.54 7.28 -1.45
N VAL A 53 -5.17 6.75 -2.51
CA VAL A 53 -5.83 7.57 -3.55
C VAL A 53 -6.94 8.42 -2.95
N SER A 54 -7.79 7.83 -2.10
CA SER A 54 -8.90 8.53 -1.45
C SER A 54 -8.44 9.66 -0.52
N LEU A 55 -7.35 9.44 0.21
CA LEU A 55 -6.73 10.45 1.08
C LEU A 55 -6.06 11.56 0.26
N HIS A 56 -5.30 11.18 -0.77
CA HIS A 56 -4.64 12.13 -1.67
C HIS A 56 -5.65 13.05 -2.36
N GLY A 57 -6.76 12.51 -2.89
CA GLY A 57 -7.83 13.30 -3.50
C GLY A 57 -8.54 14.26 -2.53
N LYS A 58 -8.41 14.04 -1.22
CA LYS A 58 -8.91 14.92 -0.15
C LYS A 58 -7.83 15.89 0.38
N GLY A 59 -6.64 15.90 -0.23
CA GLY A 59 -5.50 16.69 0.25
C GLY A 59 -4.96 16.24 1.60
N LYS A 60 -5.23 14.99 2.00
CA LYS A 60 -4.76 14.42 3.27
C LYS A 60 -3.42 13.68 3.08
N PRO A 61 -2.59 13.58 4.15
CA PRO A 61 -1.39 12.74 4.13
C PRO A 61 -1.70 11.28 3.82
N THR A 62 -0.72 10.57 3.26
CA THR A 62 -0.79 9.14 2.94
C THR A 62 0.25 8.33 3.70
N ASP A 63 0.61 8.78 4.90
CA ASP A 63 1.50 8.05 5.81
C ASP A 63 0.78 6.89 6.51
N LEU A 64 1.56 6.08 7.22
CA LEU A 64 1.09 4.88 7.92
C LEU A 64 -0.07 5.16 8.90
N MET A 65 0.03 6.21 9.71
CA MET A 65 -0.98 6.53 10.72
C MET A 65 -2.28 6.96 10.04
N THR A 66 -2.19 7.81 9.01
CA THR A 66 -3.36 8.30 8.30
C THR A 66 -4.06 7.19 7.52
N ILE A 67 -3.31 6.32 6.83
CA ILE A 67 -3.87 5.18 6.10
C ILE A 67 -4.48 4.15 7.04
N SER A 68 -3.81 3.79 8.14
CA SER A 68 -4.35 2.83 9.10
C SER A 68 -5.64 3.32 9.75
N SER A 69 -5.70 4.60 10.14
CA SER A 69 -6.93 5.22 10.65
C SER A 69 -8.04 5.19 9.61
N TRP A 70 -7.73 5.52 8.35
CA TRP A 70 -8.73 5.47 7.27
C TRP A 70 -9.26 4.05 7.08
N LEU A 71 -8.39 3.04 7.02
CA LEU A 71 -8.79 1.65 6.89
C LEU A 71 -9.62 1.17 8.08
N GLN A 72 -9.29 1.61 9.29
CA GLN A 72 -10.05 1.30 10.50
C GLN A 72 -11.46 1.91 10.44
N ASP A 73 -11.57 3.20 10.08
CA ASP A 73 -12.84 3.90 9.96
C ASP A 73 -13.77 3.28 8.90
N HIS A 74 -13.19 2.59 7.92
CA HIS A 74 -13.90 1.89 6.85
C HIS A 74 -14.06 0.39 7.11
N GLN A 75 -13.67 -0.11 8.28
CA GLN A 75 -13.74 -1.53 8.66
C GLN A 75 -12.91 -2.48 7.75
N LEU A 76 -11.91 -1.94 7.06
CA LEU A 76 -11.04 -2.68 6.13
C LEU A 76 -9.70 -3.07 6.76
N LEU A 77 -9.35 -2.53 7.93
CA LEU A 77 -8.03 -2.75 8.55
C LEU A 77 -7.74 -4.23 8.82
N ASP A 78 -8.72 -4.98 9.33
CA ASP A 78 -8.57 -6.41 9.58
C ASP A 78 -8.51 -7.20 8.27
N GLU A 79 -9.25 -6.78 7.25
CA GLU A 79 -9.26 -7.41 5.91
C GLU A 79 -7.91 -7.30 5.20
N VAL A 80 -7.18 -6.20 5.41
CA VAL A 80 -5.83 -6.04 4.84
C VAL A 80 -4.75 -6.78 5.65
N GLY A 81 -5.08 -7.41 6.77
CA GLY A 81 -4.12 -8.11 7.64
C GLY A 81 -3.51 -7.22 8.73
N GLY A 82 -4.16 -6.10 9.06
CA GLY A 82 -3.78 -5.19 10.13
C GLY A 82 -2.57 -4.31 9.83
N ILE A 83 -2.17 -3.52 10.83
CA ILE A 83 -1.00 -2.62 10.75
C ILE A 83 0.29 -3.32 10.25
N PRO A 84 0.60 -4.57 10.63
CA PRO A 84 1.81 -5.23 10.15
C PRO A 84 1.90 -5.35 8.62
N ARG A 85 0.77 -5.44 7.91
CA ARG A 85 0.78 -5.49 6.44
C ARG A 85 1.17 -4.15 5.81
N LEU A 86 0.98 -3.05 6.52
CA LEU A 86 1.32 -1.71 6.08
C LEU A 86 2.80 -1.38 6.32
N LEU A 87 3.50 -2.12 7.19
CA LEU A 87 4.89 -1.83 7.50
C LEU A 87 5.79 -2.24 6.33
N PRO A 88 6.69 -1.34 5.87
CA PRO A 88 7.69 -1.72 4.88
C PRO A 88 8.52 -2.89 5.43
N LYS A 89 8.82 -3.89 4.60
CA LYS A 89 9.58 -5.08 5.04
C LYS A 89 10.93 -4.76 5.70
N PHE A 90 11.54 -3.62 5.35
CA PHE A 90 12.78 -3.15 5.96
C PHE A 90 12.60 -2.54 7.35
N TRP A 91 11.39 -2.10 7.72
CA TRP A 91 11.06 -1.61 9.06
C TRP A 91 10.89 -2.75 10.05
N VAL A 92 10.32 -3.87 9.61
CA VAL A 92 10.09 -5.06 10.45
C VAL A 92 11.40 -5.74 10.86
N LYS A 93 12.48 -5.55 10.09
CA LYS A 93 13.81 -6.09 10.39
C LYS A 93 14.74 -5.09 11.08
N ALA A 94 14.34 -3.83 11.26
CA ALA A 94 15.14 -2.88 12.03
C ALA A 94 15.02 -3.26 13.52
N PRO A 95 16.13 -3.32 14.28
CA PRO A 95 16.04 -3.54 15.72
C PRO A 95 15.20 -2.41 16.31
N SER A 96 14.20 -2.77 17.11
CA SER A 96 13.56 -1.85 18.03
C SER A 96 14.65 -1.19 18.88
N PHE A 97 14.83 0.12 18.73
CA PHE A 97 15.66 0.93 19.63
C PHE A 97 15.02 1.00 21.02
#